data_AF-A0A7X8XJZ7-F1
#
_entry.id   AF-A0A7X8XJZ7-F1
#
_cell.length_a   1.000
_cell.length_b   1.000
_cell.length_c   1.000
_cell.angle_alpha   90.00
_cell.angle_beta   90.00
_cell.angle_gamma   90.00
#
_symmetry.space_group_name_H-M   'P 1'
#
loop_
_entity.id
_entity.type
_entity.pdbx_description
1 polymer ?
#
loop_
_entity_poly.entity_id
_entity_poly.type
_entity_poly.pdbx_seq_one_letter_code
_entity_poly.pdbx_strand_id
1 'polypeptide(L)'
;MRELPLLLPNQGWDPRILAFRSADVVTVFAVLTRRWTLLVDTLYSRAGAIELARQALQAGARFHGGEAPPLLVLNTHADWDHAWGNGVFAGAGAKYPAPVLGTRECARRLRQAEDALELETMQAREPQRFAGASLVPPSLAFEGILEIDGGDLVAYLLPAPGHVPGQVVVWFPEIRHLLAGDAVEHPMPFVQGDGHLQDMVATLEALRDLAPLRVLACHDRLDGDP
;
A
#
# COMPACT_ATOMS: atom_id res chain seq x y z
N MET A 1 -11.89 -15.83 -11.94
CA MET A 1 -10.93 -15.18 -12.87
C MET A 1 -9.79 -14.64 -12.00
N ARG A 2 -8.52 -14.68 -12.42
CA ARG A 2 -7.43 -14.14 -11.57
C ARG A 2 -7.49 -12.61 -11.61
N GLU A 3 -7.67 -11.99 -10.45
CA GLU A 3 -7.77 -10.53 -10.29
C GLU A 3 -6.37 -9.89 -10.32
N LEU A 4 -5.72 -9.95 -11.47
CA LEU A 4 -4.40 -9.36 -11.66
C LEU A 4 -4.49 -7.83 -11.70
N PRO A 5 -3.55 -7.11 -11.08
CA PRO A 5 -3.55 -5.66 -11.09
C PRO A 5 -3.32 -5.08 -12.50
N LEU A 6 -4.12 -4.08 -12.85
CA LEU A 6 -4.01 -3.30 -14.07
C LEU A 6 -3.39 -1.94 -13.76
N LEU A 7 -2.31 -1.59 -14.46
CA LEU A 7 -1.75 -0.24 -14.41
C LEU A 7 -2.76 0.76 -14.98
N LEU A 8 -3.15 1.74 -14.16
CA LEU A 8 -4.06 2.80 -14.56
C LEU A 8 -3.33 3.89 -15.37
N PRO A 9 -4.00 4.49 -16.37
CA PRO A 9 -3.47 5.68 -17.02
C PRO A 9 -3.37 6.83 -16.00
N ASN A 10 -2.26 7.56 -16.03
CA ASN A 10 -2.05 8.70 -15.15
C ASN A 10 -2.99 9.85 -15.55
N GLN A 11 -3.83 10.32 -14.62
CA GLN A 11 -4.82 11.40 -14.82
C GLN A 11 -4.31 12.79 -14.36
N GLY A 12 -3.00 13.02 -14.39
CA GLY A 12 -2.38 14.29 -14.03
C GLY A 12 -1.85 14.36 -12.60
N TRP A 13 -1.39 13.22 -12.06
CA TRP A 13 -0.50 13.16 -10.89
C TRP A 13 0.96 12.97 -11.35
N ASP A 14 1.94 13.05 -10.43
CA ASP A 14 3.36 12.95 -10.78
C ASP A 14 3.67 11.65 -11.55
N PRO A 15 4.39 11.70 -12.69
CA PRO A 15 4.63 10.54 -13.53
C PRO A 15 5.48 9.44 -12.87
N ARG A 16 6.13 9.71 -11.73
CA ARG A 16 6.82 8.71 -10.92
C ARG A 16 5.89 7.85 -10.07
N ILE A 17 4.62 8.24 -9.93
CA ILE A 17 3.61 7.45 -9.20
C ILE A 17 2.81 6.63 -10.20
N LEU A 18 2.82 5.31 -9.98
CA LEU A 18 2.06 4.32 -10.73
C LEU A 18 0.92 3.81 -9.85
N ALA A 19 -0.29 3.76 -10.39
CA ALA A 19 -1.48 3.26 -9.69
C ALA A 19 -1.94 1.94 -10.34
N PHE A 20 -2.20 0.93 -9.52
CA PHE A 20 -2.53 -0.43 -9.96
C PHE A 20 -3.87 -0.85 -9.38
N ARG A 21 -4.90 -0.95 -10.23
CA ARG A 21 -6.24 -1.39 -9.83
C ARG A 21 -6.32 -2.91 -9.86
N SER A 22 -6.71 -3.53 -8.75
CA SER A 22 -7.04 -4.95 -8.69
C SER A 22 -8.55 -5.12 -8.55
N ALA A 23 -9.19 -5.56 -9.65
CA ALA A 23 -10.65 -5.66 -9.76
C ALA A 23 -11.36 -4.36 -9.30
N ASP A 24 -12.54 -4.47 -8.70
CA ASP A 24 -13.27 -3.38 -8.04
C ASP A 24 -12.89 -3.21 -6.55
N VAL A 25 -11.79 -3.84 -6.12
CA VAL A 25 -11.39 -3.94 -4.71
C VAL A 25 -10.56 -2.75 -4.28
N VAL A 26 -9.34 -2.66 -4.80
CA VAL A 26 -8.30 -1.78 -4.24
C VAL A 26 -7.40 -1.26 -5.36
N THR A 27 -6.90 -0.04 -5.17
CA THR A 27 -5.76 0.50 -5.91
C THR A 27 -4.54 0.55 -5.02
N VAL A 28 -3.44 -0.03 -5.47
CA VAL A 28 -2.15 0.05 -4.79
C VAL A 28 -1.15 0.83 -5.64
N PHE A 29 -0.05 1.28 -5.06
CA PHE A 29 0.84 2.23 -5.74
C PHE A 29 2.28 1.72 -5.84
N ALA A 30 2.99 2.18 -6.87
CA ALA A 30 4.44 2.16 -6.88
C ALA A 30 4.97 3.58 -7.09
N VAL A 31 6.06 3.93 -6.39
CA VAL A 31 6.73 5.23 -6.54
C VAL A 31 8.17 5.00 -6.98
N LEU A 32 8.53 5.64 -8.09
CA LEU A 32 9.86 5.56 -8.68
C LEU A 32 10.75 6.70 -8.14
N THR A 33 11.91 6.36 -7.59
CA THR A 33 12.92 7.33 -7.15
C THR A 33 14.30 6.97 -7.71
N ARG A 34 15.30 7.82 -7.46
CA ARG A 34 16.68 7.56 -7.86
C ARG A 34 17.36 6.43 -7.06
N ARG A 35 16.87 6.09 -5.86
CA ARG A 35 17.52 5.08 -5.00
C ARG A 35 16.73 3.80 -4.84
N TRP A 36 15.42 3.84 -5.01
CA TRP A 36 14.54 2.69 -4.81
C TRP A 36 13.23 2.82 -5.61
N THR A 37 12.57 1.70 -5.82
CA THR A 37 11.14 1.66 -6.16
C THR A 37 10.38 1.26 -4.91
N LEU A 38 9.43 2.08 -4.46
CA LEU A 38 8.58 1.78 -3.30
C LEU A 38 7.25 1.23 -3.79
N LEU A 39 6.92 -0.01 -3.43
CA LEU A 39 5.55 -0.51 -3.49
C LEU A 39 4.83 -0.11 -2.21
N VAL A 40 3.65 0.46 -2.36
CA VAL A 40 2.71 0.75 -1.27
C VAL A 40 1.58 -0.24 -1.40
N ASP A 41 1.54 -1.17 -0.45
CA ASP A 41 0.69 -2.36 -0.34
C ASP A 41 0.96 -3.48 -1.36
N THR A 42 0.49 -4.69 -1.03
CA THR A 42 0.89 -5.94 -1.70
C THR A 42 -0.27 -6.75 -2.25
N LEU A 43 -1.50 -6.24 -2.20
CA LEU A 43 -2.72 -6.95 -2.62
C LEU A 43 -3.00 -8.18 -1.74
N TYR A 44 -4.00 -8.96 -2.15
CA TYR A 44 -4.56 -10.08 -1.39
C TYR A 44 -4.27 -11.46 -1.97
N SER A 45 -3.58 -11.54 -3.11
CA SER A 45 -3.29 -12.82 -3.77
C SER A 45 -1.83 -12.91 -4.22
N ARG A 46 -1.26 -14.12 -4.20
CA ARG A 46 0.12 -14.35 -4.65
C ARG A 46 0.31 -13.96 -6.12
N ALA A 47 -0.69 -14.27 -6.95
CA ALA A 47 -0.62 -13.94 -8.38
C ALA A 47 -0.66 -12.42 -8.61
N GLY A 48 -1.53 -11.70 -7.88
CA GLY A 48 -1.62 -10.24 -7.95
C GLY A 48 -0.33 -9.58 -7.48
N ALA A 49 0.19 -9.97 -6.32
CA ALA A 49 1.45 -9.45 -5.77
C ALA A 49 2.66 -9.69 -6.69
N ILE A 50 2.75 -10.86 -7.34
CA ILE A 50 3.79 -11.16 -8.34
C ILE A 50 3.69 -10.22 -9.54
N GLU A 51 2.47 -9.99 -10.03
CA GLU A 51 2.22 -9.16 -11.19
C GLU A 51 2.49 -7.68 -10.89
N LEU A 52 2.10 -7.20 -9.71
CA LEU A 52 2.44 -5.89 -9.18
C LEU A 52 3.96 -5.67 -9.16
N ALA A 53 4.71 -6.58 -8.53
CA ALA A 53 6.16 -6.52 -8.46
C ALA A 53 6.82 -6.49 -9.84
N ARG A 54 6.34 -7.35 -10.75
CA ARG A 54 6.82 -7.42 -12.14
C ARG A 54 6.63 -6.10 -12.86
N GLN A 55 5.43 -5.50 -12.80
CA GLN A 55 5.15 -4.23 -13.47
C GLN A 55 5.95 -3.07 -12.87
N ALA A 56 6.06 -3.00 -11.54
CA ALA A 56 6.83 -1.97 -10.85
C ALA A 56 8.34 -2.04 -11.20
N LEU A 57 8.94 -3.23 -11.17
CA LEU A 57 10.33 -3.43 -11.56
C LEU A 57 10.56 -3.06 -13.04
N GLN A 58 9.64 -3.40 -13.94
CA GLN A 58 9.72 -2.99 -15.34
C GLN A 58 9.64 -1.47 -15.51
N ALA A 59 8.81 -0.79 -14.72
CA ALA A 59 8.74 0.66 -14.74
C ALA A 59 10.01 1.32 -14.16
N GLY A 60 10.52 0.80 -13.03
CA GLY A 60 11.78 1.23 -12.44
C GLY A 60 12.96 1.09 -13.39
N ALA A 61 13.09 -0.08 -14.03
CA ALA A 61 14.07 -0.34 -15.08
C ALA A 61 14.03 0.71 -16.21
N ARG A 62 12.83 1.03 -16.72
CA ARG A 62 12.65 2.06 -17.75
C ARG A 62 13.02 3.45 -17.24
N PHE A 63 12.62 3.81 -16.03
CA PHE A 63 12.94 5.11 -15.41
C PHE A 63 14.45 5.32 -15.24
N HIS A 64 15.20 4.24 -15.00
CA HIS A 64 16.66 4.25 -14.82
C HIS A 64 17.45 3.98 -16.11
N GLY A 65 16.78 3.79 -17.25
CA GLY A 65 17.44 3.49 -18.53
C GLY A 65 18.11 2.12 -18.59
N GLY A 66 17.66 1.15 -17.78
CA GLY A 66 18.26 -0.17 -17.72
C GLY A 66 17.81 -0.98 -16.51
N GLU A 67 18.68 -1.11 -15.51
CA GLU A 67 18.43 -1.91 -14.32
C GLU A 67 17.51 -1.18 -13.33
N ALA A 68 16.56 -1.90 -12.73
CA ALA A 68 15.68 -1.33 -11.72
C ALA A 68 16.45 -1.10 -10.41
N PRO A 69 16.20 0.00 -9.68
CA PRO A 69 16.77 0.17 -8.35
C PRO A 69 16.17 -0.86 -7.37
N PRO A 70 16.76 -1.04 -6.18
CA PRO A 70 16.21 -1.90 -5.14
C PRO A 70 14.73 -1.65 -4.85
N LEU A 71 14.00 -2.73 -4.58
CA LEU A 71 12.60 -2.66 -4.18
C LEU A 71 12.49 -2.43 -2.66
N LEU A 72 11.64 -1.50 -2.26
CA LEU A 72 11.11 -1.38 -0.91
C LEU A 72 9.60 -1.62 -0.96
N VAL A 73 9.05 -2.25 0.08
CA VAL A 73 7.61 -2.48 0.20
C VAL A 73 7.14 -1.86 1.49
N LEU A 74 6.02 -1.16 1.46
CA LEU A 74 5.34 -0.62 2.62
C LEU A 74 3.95 -1.23 2.71
N ASN A 75 3.57 -1.74 3.88
CA ASN A 75 2.15 -1.91 4.20
C ASN A 75 1.64 -0.65 4.89
N THR A 76 0.61 -0.03 4.31
CA THR A 76 -0.11 1.09 4.94
C THR A 76 -0.78 0.63 6.22
N HIS A 77 -1.36 -0.58 6.19
CA HIS A 77 -1.96 -1.27 7.32
C HIS A 77 -2.09 -2.79 7.03
N ALA A 78 -2.78 -3.53 7.90
CA ALA A 78 -2.79 -5.00 7.90
C ALA A 78 -4.02 -5.64 7.23
N ASP A 79 -4.90 -4.87 6.59
CA ASP A 79 -6.08 -5.43 5.94
C ASP A 79 -5.70 -6.34 4.76
N TRP A 80 -6.63 -7.22 4.43
CA TRP A 80 -6.39 -8.37 3.58
C TRP A 80 -5.96 -7.97 2.17
N ASP A 81 -6.54 -6.90 1.63
CA ASP A 81 -6.24 -6.31 0.34
C ASP A 81 -5.00 -5.43 0.30
N HIS A 82 -4.37 -5.19 1.45
CA HIS A 82 -3.15 -4.40 1.57
C HIS A 82 -1.91 -5.23 1.88
N ALA A 83 -2.06 -6.34 2.63
CA ALA A 83 -0.91 -7.03 3.22
C ALA A 83 -0.80 -8.54 2.94
N TRP A 84 -1.84 -9.21 2.45
CA TRP A 84 -1.77 -10.68 2.34
C TRP A 84 -0.92 -11.20 1.16
N GLY A 85 -0.49 -10.31 0.28
CA GLY A 85 0.52 -10.56 -0.76
C GLY A 85 1.97 -10.53 -0.27
N ASN A 86 2.22 -10.19 1.00
CA ASN A 86 3.56 -9.99 1.56
C ASN A 86 4.51 -11.19 1.39
N GLY A 87 3.98 -12.42 1.32
CA GLY A 87 4.78 -13.65 1.10
C GLY A 87 5.47 -13.73 -0.27
N VAL A 88 5.20 -12.77 -1.18
CA VAL A 88 5.97 -12.60 -2.42
C VAL A 88 7.30 -11.88 -2.18
N PHE A 89 7.37 -11.03 -1.15
CA PHE A 89 8.49 -10.13 -0.87
C PHE A 89 9.31 -10.54 0.35
N ALA A 90 8.68 -11.14 1.35
CA ALA A 90 9.31 -11.57 2.59
C ALA A 90 9.05 -13.06 2.90
N GLY A 91 9.95 -13.67 3.67
CA GLY A 91 9.89 -15.08 4.06
C GLY A 91 10.74 -16.01 3.21
N ALA A 92 10.84 -17.28 3.62
CA ALA A 92 11.79 -18.27 3.08
C ALA A 92 11.59 -18.63 1.59
N GLY A 93 10.48 -18.21 0.98
CA GLY A 93 10.15 -18.48 -0.43
C GLY A 93 9.78 -17.22 -1.22
N ALA A 94 10.23 -16.05 -0.77
CA ALA A 94 9.98 -14.77 -1.45
C ALA A 94 10.52 -14.82 -2.89
N LYS A 95 9.64 -14.51 -3.85
CA LYS A 95 9.99 -14.48 -5.28
C LYS A 95 10.68 -13.17 -5.67
N TYR A 96 10.32 -12.08 -5.01
CA TYR A 96 10.94 -10.76 -5.17
C TYR A 96 11.43 -10.26 -3.81
N PRO A 97 12.51 -10.83 -3.24
CA PRO A 97 12.96 -10.49 -1.89
C PRO A 97 13.17 -8.98 -1.73
N ALA A 98 12.47 -8.38 -0.77
CA ALA A 98 12.55 -6.96 -0.45
C ALA A 98 12.22 -6.70 1.02
N PRO A 99 12.78 -5.66 1.65
CA PRO A 99 12.32 -5.18 2.95
C PRO A 99 10.84 -4.80 2.87
N VAL A 100 10.03 -5.35 3.77
CA VAL A 100 8.63 -4.96 3.97
C VAL A 100 8.59 -4.13 5.24
N LEU A 101 8.28 -2.85 5.08
CA LEU A 101 8.11 -1.88 6.13
C LEU A 101 6.64 -1.84 6.54
N GLY A 102 6.40 -1.63 7.82
CA GLY A 102 5.06 -1.39 8.35
C GLY A 102 5.14 -0.99 9.81
N THR A 103 4.05 -0.49 10.37
CA THR A 103 4.05 -0.13 11.79
C THR A 103 4.15 -1.38 12.68
N ARG A 104 4.58 -1.20 13.94
CA ARG A 104 4.52 -2.29 14.93
C ARG A 104 3.11 -2.86 15.09
N GLU A 105 2.09 -2.03 14.96
CA GLU A 105 0.70 -2.46 15.06
C GLU A 105 0.28 -3.30 13.85
N CYS A 106 0.64 -2.90 12.62
CA CYS A 106 0.46 -3.74 11.43
C CYS A 106 1.17 -5.11 11.61
N ALA A 107 2.41 -5.09 12.08
CA ALA A 107 3.16 -6.31 12.35
C ALA A 107 2.60 -7.15 13.51
N ARG A 108 1.90 -6.55 14.46
CA ARG A 108 1.21 -7.24 15.56
C ARG A 108 -0.04 -7.93 15.04
N ARG A 109 -0.87 -7.21 14.25
CA ARG A 109 -2.12 -7.71 13.68
C ARG A 109 -1.89 -8.92 12.76
N LEU A 110 -0.92 -8.85 11.86
CA LEU A 110 -0.54 -9.98 10.98
C LEU A 110 0.02 -11.22 11.71
N ARG A 111 0.12 -11.20 13.04
CA ARG A 111 0.48 -12.37 13.88
C ARG A 111 -0.67 -12.86 14.76
N GLN A 112 -1.82 -12.20 14.74
CA GLN A 112 -2.97 -12.56 15.57
C GLN A 112 -3.69 -13.80 15.03
N ALA A 113 -4.36 -14.52 15.93
CA ALA A 113 -5.09 -15.73 15.57
C ALA A 113 -6.38 -15.37 14.79
N GLU A 114 -6.95 -14.21 15.07
CA GLU A 114 -8.13 -13.66 14.42
C GLU A 114 -7.90 -13.48 12.91
N ASP A 115 -6.79 -12.84 12.51
CA ASP A 115 -6.45 -12.69 11.08
C ASP A 115 -6.15 -14.06 10.42
N ALA A 116 -5.60 -15.02 11.18
CA ALA A 116 -5.35 -16.37 10.65
C ALA A 116 -6.67 -17.11 10.36
N LEU A 117 -7.65 -16.98 11.24
CA LEU A 117 -9.00 -17.52 11.05
C LEU A 117 -9.73 -16.81 9.89
N GLU A 118 -9.56 -15.50 9.76
CA GLU A 118 -10.10 -14.74 8.64
C GLU A 118 -9.53 -15.21 7.31
N LEU A 119 -8.21 -15.38 7.22
CA LEU A 119 -7.54 -15.93 6.04
C LEU A 119 -8.08 -17.32 5.67
N GLU A 120 -8.19 -18.24 6.63
CA GLU A 120 -8.76 -19.57 6.39
C GLU A 120 -10.20 -19.49 5.87
N THR A 121 -11.02 -18.63 6.48
CA THR A 121 -12.41 -18.42 6.10
C THR A 121 -12.53 -17.87 4.68
N MET A 122 -11.75 -16.85 4.32
CA MET A 122 -11.76 -16.25 2.99
C MET A 122 -11.21 -17.21 1.92
N GLN A 123 -10.17 -17.98 2.23
CA GLN A 123 -9.66 -19.02 1.33
C GLN A 123 -10.66 -20.16 1.12
N ALA A 124 -11.43 -20.54 2.13
CA ALA A 124 -12.50 -21.53 1.98
C ALA A 124 -13.66 -20.99 1.13
N ARG A 125 -14.04 -19.72 1.32
CA ARG A 125 -15.14 -19.07 0.61
C ARG A 125 -14.80 -18.75 -0.85
N GLU A 126 -13.60 -18.24 -1.10
CA GLU A 126 -13.16 -17.72 -2.41
C GLU A 126 -11.75 -18.24 -2.77
N PRO A 127 -11.56 -19.56 -2.91
CA PRO A 127 -10.24 -20.19 -3.01
C PRO A 127 -9.40 -19.72 -4.19
N GLN A 128 -10.04 -19.32 -5.28
CA GLN A 128 -9.33 -18.78 -6.45
C GLN A 128 -8.85 -17.34 -6.24
N ARG A 129 -9.58 -16.54 -5.46
CA ARG A 129 -9.29 -15.12 -5.22
C ARG A 129 -8.13 -14.96 -4.24
N PHE A 130 -8.15 -15.71 -3.16
CA PHE A 130 -7.13 -15.70 -2.10
C PHE A 130 -6.04 -16.76 -2.29
N ALA A 131 -5.88 -17.27 -3.52
CA ALA A 131 -4.92 -18.31 -3.83
C ALA A 131 -3.48 -17.86 -3.50
N GLY A 132 -2.86 -18.57 -2.55
CA GLY A 132 -1.50 -18.30 -2.09
C GLY A 132 -1.35 -17.03 -1.24
N ALA A 133 -2.45 -16.42 -0.81
CA ALA A 133 -2.46 -15.39 0.23
C ALA A 133 -1.83 -15.94 1.53
N SER A 134 -1.13 -15.09 2.27
CA SER A 134 -0.42 -15.48 3.49
C SER A 134 -0.23 -14.31 4.44
N LEU A 135 -0.33 -14.55 5.74
CA LEU A 135 0.01 -13.58 6.77
C LEU A 135 1.52 -13.56 6.99
N VAL A 136 2.21 -12.68 6.27
CA VAL A 136 3.64 -12.43 6.49
C VAL A 136 3.79 -11.02 7.04
N PRO A 137 4.22 -10.85 8.30
CA PRO A 137 4.36 -9.53 8.90
C PRO A 137 5.53 -8.75 8.27
N PRO A 138 5.53 -7.41 8.35
CA PRO A 138 6.66 -6.57 7.98
C PRO A 138 7.98 -7.09 8.55
N SER A 139 9.01 -7.13 7.71
CA SER A 139 10.37 -7.50 8.12
C SER A 139 11.08 -6.36 8.84
N LEU A 140 10.61 -5.11 8.68
CA LEU A 140 11.01 -3.94 9.44
C LEU A 140 9.76 -3.27 10.02
N ALA A 141 9.62 -3.34 11.35
CA ALA A 141 8.55 -2.67 12.06
C ALA A 141 9.03 -1.32 12.63
N PHE A 142 8.24 -0.26 12.48
CA PHE A 142 8.54 1.07 13.00
C PHE A 142 7.39 1.67 13.83
N GLU A 143 7.67 2.78 14.51
CA GLU A 143 6.71 3.61 15.25
C GLU A 143 6.99 5.08 14.93
N GLY A 144 5.95 5.91 15.00
CA GLY A 144 6.06 7.34 14.69
C GLY A 144 6.27 7.60 13.19
N ILE A 145 7.00 8.68 12.90
CA ILE A 145 7.31 9.10 11.53
C ILE A 145 8.60 8.43 11.08
N LEU A 146 8.60 7.89 9.86
CA LEU A 146 9.79 7.39 9.20
C LEU A 146 10.01 8.14 7.89
N GLU A 147 11.26 8.54 7.65
CA GLU A 147 11.67 9.19 6.40
C GLU A 147 12.55 8.24 5.60
N ILE A 148 12.26 8.13 4.30
CA ILE A 148 13.03 7.30 3.38
C ILE A 148 13.52 8.19 2.24
N ASP A 149 14.83 8.43 2.20
CA ASP A 149 15.47 9.25 1.16
C ASP A 149 15.61 8.46 -0.16
N GLY A 150 14.86 8.89 -1.18
CA GLY A 150 14.91 8.39 -2.55
C GLY A 150 15.92 9.09 -3.45
N GLY A 151 16.61 10.11 -2.96
CA GLY A 151 17.60 10.92 -3.67
C GLY A 151 17.02 12.08 -4.49
N ASP A 152 15.78 11.94 -4.97
CA ASP A 152 15.00 12.98 -5.65
C ASP A 152 13.61 13.21 -5.06
N LEU A 153 13.12 12.26 -4.26
CA LEU A 153 11.91 12.33 -3.45
C LEU A 153 12.22 11.75 -2.07
N VAL A 154 11.66 12.34 -1.02
CA VAL A 154 11.64 11.75 0.32
C VAL A 154 10.23 11.26 0.62
N ALA A 155 10.10 9.96 0.92
CA ALA A 155 8.84 9.41 1.42
C ALA A 155 8.75 9.62 2.92
N TYR A 156 7.80 10.43 3.37
CA TYR A 156 7.44 10.60 4.78
C TYR A 156 6.29 9.65 5.10
N LEU A 157 6.57 8.64 5.93
CA LEU A 157 5.55 7.73 6.45
C LEU A 157 4.94 8.39 7.69
N LEU A 158 3.71 8.88 7.56
CA LEU A 158 3.04 9.63 8.62
C LEU A 158 1.96 8.75 9.28
N PRO A 159 1.85 8.73 10.62
CA PRO A 159 0.71 8.10 11.29
C PRO A 159 -0.61 8.72 10.84
N ALA A 160 -1.60 7.88 10.55
CA ALA A 160 -2.93 8.29 10.09
C ALA A 160 -4.02 7.38 10.66
N PRO A 161 -4.21 7.37 12.01
CA PRO A 161 -5.26 6.56 12.64
C PRO A 161 -6.67 7.03 12.23
N GLY A 162 -7.64 6.14 12.36
CA GLY A 162 -9.04 6.41 12.04
C GLY A 162 -9.72 5.21 11.40
N HIS A 163 -9.19 4.78 10.24
CA HIS A 163 -9.64 3.55 9.57
C HIS A 163 -9.32 2.32 10.43
N VAL A 164 -8.03 2.12 10.73
CA VAL A 164 -7.55 1.14 11.72
C VAL A 164 -6.39 1.72 12.55
N PRO A 165 -6.17 1.22 13.79
CA PRO A 165 -4.96 1.52 14.53
C PRO A 165 -3.69 1.17 13.74
N GLY A 166 -2.68 2.04 13.81
CA GLY A 166 -1.39 1.80 13.18
C GLY A 166 -1.33 2.00 11.66
N GLN A 167 -2.40 2.54 11.05
CA GLN A 167 -2.37 2.97 9.66
C GLN A 167 -1.36 4.10 9.43
N VAL A 168 -0.71 4.08 8.26
CA VAL A 168 0.17 5.14 7.78
C VAL A 168 -0.17 5.59 6.37
N VAL A 169 0.15 6.84 6.07
CA VAL A 169 0.13 7.43 4.73
C VAL A 169 1.54 7.73 4.25
N VAL A 170 1.70 7.94 2.93
CA VAL A 170 2.98 8.37 2.35
C VAL A 170 2.86 9.78 1.80
N TRP A 171 3.61 10.71 2.39
CA TRP A 171 3.68 12.10 1.95
C TRP A 171 4.99 12.39 1.21
N PHE A 172 4.88 13.05 0.05
CA PHE A 172 6.00 13.49 -0.77
C PHE A 172 5.96 15.02 -0.94
N PRO A 173 6.67 15.80 -0.10
CA PRO A 173 6.58 17.26 -0.14
C PRO A 173 7.12 17.87 -1.43
N GLU A 174 8.12 17.27 -2.07
CA GLU A 174 8.77 17.78 -3.28
C GLU A 174 7.79 17.87 -4.47
N ILE A 175 6.79 16.99 -4.47
CA ILE A 175 5.74 16.95 -5.51
C ILE A 175 4.37 17.30 -4.95
N ARG A 176 4.26 17.52 -3.63
CA ARG A 176 3.01 17.69 -2.89
C ARG A 176 1.97 16.61 -3.18
N HIS A 177 2.38 15.34 -3.18
CA HIS A 177 1.47 14.19 -3.37
C HIS A 177 1.33 13.40 -2.08
N LEU A 178 0.09 13.03 -1.77
CA LEU A 178 -0.25 12.19 -0.64
C LEU A 178 -0.84 10.87 -1.14
N LEU A 179 -0.21 9.75 -0.77
CA LEU A 179 -0.80 8.42 -0.89
C LEU A 179 -1.50 8.12 0.45
N ALA A 180 -2.83 8.19 0.45
CA ALA A 180 -3.62 8.26 1.67
C ALA A 180 -3.97 6.89 2.27
N GLY A 181 -3.61 5.77 1.63
CA GLY A 181 -4.11 4.46 2.05
C GLY A 181 -5.65 4.52 2.14
N ASP A 182 -6.16 4.09 3.29
CA ASP A 182 -7.59 4.14 3.63
C ASP A 182 -7.89 5.24 4.66
N ALA A 183 -6.94 6.16 4.89
CA ALA A 183 -7.19 7.35 5.71
C ALA A 183 -8.17 8.31 5.03
N VAL A 184 -8.27 8.23 3.70
CA VAL A 184 -9.23 8.94 2.86
C VAL A 184 -9.85 7.92 1.93
N GLU A 185 -11.17 7.85 1.87
CA GLU A 185 -11.88 6.91 0.99
C GLU A 185 -13.09 7.59 0.34
N HIS A 186 -13.52 7.07 -0.81
CA HIS A 186 -14.70 7.54 -1.52
C HIS A 186 -15.75 6.41 -1.63
N PRO A 187 -17.05 6.68 -1.43
CA PRO A 187 -17.67 7.99 -1.18
C PRO A 187 -17.66 8.43 0.29
N MET A 188 -17.41 7.51 1.23
CA MET A 188 -17.36 7.81 2.66
C MET A 188 -16.23 7.02 3.32
N PRO A 189 -15.43 7.65 4.19
CA PRO A 189 -14.44 6.95 5.00
C PRO A 189 -15.07 5.86 5.87
N PHE A 190 -14.40 4.71 5.98
CA PHE A 190 -14.75 3.66 6.92
C PHE A 190 -14.00 3.84 8.25
N VAL A 191 -14.74 3.81 9.36
CA VAL A 191 -14.17 3.85 10.72
C VAL A 191 -14.43 2.50 11.38
N GLN A 192 -13.38 1.83 11.85
CA GLN A 192 -13.54 0.57 12.57
C GLN A 192 -14.04 0.80 14.01
N GLY A 193 -15.33 1.07 14.18
CA GLY A 193 -15.97 1.20 15.48
C GLY A 193 -15.89 2.61 16.10
N ASP A 194 -16.76 2.85 17.09
CA ASP A 194 -17.09 4.20 17.57
C ASP A 194 -15.91 4.98 18.16
N GLY A 195 -14.86 4.29 18.63
CA GLY A 195 -13.71 4.89 19.30
C GLY A 195 -12.73 5.66 18.42
N HIS A 196 -12.82 5.53 17.09
CA HIS A 196 -11.80 6.05 16.16
C HIS A 196 -12.25 7.23 15.29
N LEU A 197 -13.49 7.69 15.46
CA LEU A 197 -14.01 8.82 14.66
C LEU A 197 -13.24 10.12 14.94
N GLN A 198 -12.90 10.39 16.20
CA GLN A 198 -12.12 11.57 16.57
C GLN A 198 -10.70 11.51 16.01
N ASP A 199 -10.08 10.33 16.05
CA ASP A 199 -8.76 10.10 15.44
C ASP A 199 -8.81 10.35 13.94
N MET A 200 -9.85 9.87 13.26
CA MET A 200 -10.05 10.10 11.83
C MET A 200 -10.19 11.59 11.50
N VAL A 201 -11.01 12.34 12.27
CA VAL A 201 -11.17 13.78 12.04
C VAL A 201 -9.83 14.50 12.20
N ALA A 202 -9.09 14.21 13.28
CA ALA A 202 -7.77 14.81 13.50
C ALA A 202 -6.76 14.44 12.39
N THR A 203 -6.78 13.19 11.92
CA THR A 203 -5.99 12.74 10.77
C THR A 203 -6.35 13.53 9.52
N LEU A 204 -7.63 13.63 9.16
CA LEU A 204 -8.06 14.34 7.95
C LEU A 204 -7.70 15.83 8.00
N GLU A 205 -7.80 16.47 9.17
CA GLU A 205 -7.36 17.86 9.36
C GLU A 205 -5.84 18.00 9.17
N ALA A 206 -5.04 17.12 9.78
CA ALA A 206 -3.59 17.13 9.61
C ALA A 206 -3.17 16.88 8.15
N LEU A 207 -3.82 15.95 7.45
CA LEU A 207 -3.55 15.66 6.04
C LEU A 207 -3.95 16.82 5.12
N ARG A 208 -5.05 17.52 5.42
CA ARG A 208 -5.45 18.74 4.73
C ARG A 208 -4.41 19.85 4.90
N ASP A 209 -3.85 19.99 6.09
CA ASP A 209 -2.88 21.05 6.43
C ASP A 209 -1.52 20.84 5.76
N LEU A 210 -1.21 19.64 5.26
CA LEU A 210 -0.07 19.40 4.34
C LEU A 210 -0.23 20.12 2.98
N ALA A 211 -1.44 20.59 2.65
CA ALA A 211 -1.79 21.22 1.38
C ALA A 211 -1.37 20.39 0.14
N PRO A 212 -1.77 19.11 0.03
CA PRO A 212 -1.46 18.28 -1.12
C PRO A 212 -2.01 18.90 -2.42
N LEU A 213 -1.25 18.80 -3.52
CA LEU A 213 -1.75 19.06 -4.88
C LEU A 213 -2.66 17.92 -5.35
N ARG A 214 -2.33 16.70 -4.94
CA ARG A 214 -3.07 15.47 -5.26
C ARG A 214 -3.08 14.55 -4.05
N VAL A 215 -4.24 13.97 -3.79
CA VAL A 215 -4.45 12.88 -2.84
C VAL A 215 -4.85 11.66 -3.67
N LEU A 216 -4.16 10.53 -3.46
CA LEU A 216 -4.45 9.27 -4.10
C LEU A 216 -4.79 8.26 -3.00
N ALA A 217 -6.02 7.78 -3.00
CA ALA A 217 -6.54 6.82 -2.03
C ALA A 217 -6.67 5.42 -2.66
N CYS A 218 -6.65 4.39 -1.81
CA CYS A 218 -6.72 3.01 -2.27
C CYS A 218 -8.15 2.62 -2.73
N HIS A 219 -9.18 3.18 -2.10
CA HIS A 219 -10.59 2.98 -2.42
C HIS A 219 -11.25 4.24 -3.01
N ASP A 220 -10.63 4.83 -4.04
CA ASP A 220 -11.18 5.98 -4.78
C ASP A 220 -11.19 5.71 -6.29
N ARG A 221 -11.98 6.46 -7.08
CA ARG A 221 -12.05 6.37 -8.54
C ARG A 221 -10.99 7.26 -9.18
N LEU A 222 -9.83 6.66 -9.50
CA LEU A 222 -8.71 7.36 -10.14
C LEU A 222 -8.80 7.39 -11.68
N ASP A 223 -9.78 6.73 -12.28
CA ASP A 223 -9.96 6.57 -13.72
C ASP A 223 -10.85 7.64 -14.38
N GLY A 224 -11.28 8.65 -13.63
CA GLY A 224 -11.89 9.87 -14.17
C GLY A 224 -13.40 9.82 -14.38
N ASP A 225 -14.11 8.91 -13.74
CA ASP A 225 -15.58 8.97 -13.65
C ASP A 225 -15.97 9.84 -12.44
N PRO A 226 -16.61 11.01 -12.63
CA PRO A 226 -16.88 11.99 -11.59
C PRO A 226 -17.81 11.50 -10.47
#